data_AF-A0A5E6MII1-F1
#
_entry.id   AF-A0A5E6MII1-F1
#
_cell.length_a   1.000
_cell.length_b   1.000
_cell.length_c   1.000
_cell.angle_alpha   90.00
_cell.angle_beta   90.00
_cell.angle_gamma   90.00
#
_symmetry.space_group_name_H-M   'P 1'
#
loop_
_entity.id
_entity.type
_entity.pdbx_description
1 polymer ?
#
loop_
_entity_poly.entity_id
_entity_poly.type
_entity_poly.pdbx_seq_one_letter_code
_entity_poly.pdbx_strand_id
1 'polypeptide(L)'
;MGRRELVLAGCLALGILLGNGGLRAGDHPAANEQGPEGGSWEMRQKIVPLLELPDDRLLEELQKWPRFQKMNLEQKGRLLERIARMRVERVRAAEREAKRLGLTLSEDQRAAFQRQYWQRREEMIRQLWKETEGRRKALREQLDKELKTEFATKREQGSTEANAGAGALRP
;
A
#
# COMPACT_ATOMS: atom_id res chain seq x y z
N MET A 1 16.13 42.03 3.56
CA MET A 1 16.20 41.04 4.66
C MET A 1 14.77 40.72 5.07
N GLY A 2 14.12 39.60 4.77
CA GLY A 2 14.61 38.28 4.36
C GLY A 2 14.14 37.27 5.41
N ARG A 3 12.93 36.72 5.26
CA ARG A 3 12.44 35.43 5.80
C ARG A 3 10.96 35.28 5.42
N ARG A 4 10.69 34.64 4.29
CA ARG A 4 9.38 34.05 4.00
C ARG A 4 9.53 32.56 4.22
N GLU A 5 8.83 32.05 5.22
CA GLU A 5 8.77 30.63 5.52
C GLU A 5 8.01 29.93 4.40
N LEU A 6 8.71 29.08 3.65
CA LEU A 6 8.10 28.13 2.73
C LEU A 6 7.71 26.91 3.56
N VAL A 7 6.46 26.86 4.00
CA VAL A 7 5.84 25.62 4.47
C VAL A 7 5.66 24.72 3.24
N LEU A 8 6.64 23.85 3.00
CA LEU A 8 6.55 22.73 2.07
C LEU A 8 5.55 21.71 2.63
N ALA A 9 4.26 21.96 2.41
CA ALA A 9 3.22 20.95 2.53
C ALA A 9 3.36 19.96 1.35
N GLY A 10 4.33 19.05 1.48
CA GLY A 10 4.47 17.90 0.60
C GLY A 10 3.32 16.92 0.86
N CYS A 11 2.20 17.10 0.17
CA CYS A 11 1.17 16.08 0.08
C CYS A 11 1.74 14.85 -0.65
N LEU A 12 2.36 13.94 0.09
CA LEU A 12 2.59 12.57 -0.34
C LEU A 12 1.24 11.85 -0.41
N ALA A 13 0.51 12.09 -1.50
CA ALA A 13 -0.60 11.25 -1.92
C ALA A 13 -0.04 9.88 -2.35
N LEU A 14 0.25 9.04 -1.35
CA LEU A 14 0.67 7.66 -1.52
C LEU A 14 -0.59 6.78 -1.67
N GLY A 15 -1.41 7.08 -2.68
CA GLY A 15 -2.73 6.47 -2.83
C GLY A 15 -3.17 6.18 -4.26
N ILE A 16 -2.28 6.27 -5.26
CA ILE A 16 -2.66 6.08 -6.67
C ILE A 16 -1.71 5.10 -7.34
N LEU A 17 -1.68 3.83 -6.90
CA LEU A 17 -1.12 2.73 -7.71
C LEU A 17 -1.87 1.40 -7.50
N LEU A 18 -3.10 1.46 -7.01
CA LEU A 18 -4.01 0.31 -6.90
C LEU A 18 -5.40 0.73 -7.38
N GLY A 19 -5.63 0.68 -8.69
CA GLY A 19 -6.96 0.61 -9.29
C GLY A 19 -7.79 1.88 -9.27
N ASN A 20 -8.17 2.36 -10.46
CA ASN A 20 -9.42 3.09 -10.63
C ASN A 20 -10.57 2.13 -10.31
N GLY A 21 -11.05 2.15 -9.07
CA GLY A 21 -12.40 1.74 -8.69
C GLY A 21 -13.12 3.00 -8.24
N GLY A 22 -14.20 3.38 -8.93
CA GLY A 22 -14.97 4.57 -8.60
C GLY A 22 -15.40 4.56 -7.13
N LEU A 23 -15.25 5.71 -6.48
CA LEU A 23 -15.87 6.03 -5.20
C LEU A 23 -17.40 5.93 -5.36
N ARG A 24 -17.96 4.77 -5.08
CA ARG A 24 -19.34 4.65 -4.59
C ARG A 24 -19.26 4.20 -3.15
N ALA A 25 -19.69 5.10 -2.27
CA ALA A 25 -19.96 4.79 -0.88
C ALA A 25 -21.17 3.84 -0.83
N GLY A 26 -21.00 2.69 -0.18
CA GLY A 26 -22.01 1.66 -0.04
C GLY A 26 -21.61 0.36 -0.71
N ASP A 27 -21.59 -0.72 0.07
CA ASP A 27 -21.40 -2.11 -0.33
C ASP A 27 -19.95 -2.62 -0.48
N HIS A 28 -19.25 -2.72 0.66
CA HIS A 28 -18.22 -3.74 0.84
C HIS A 28 -18.85 -5.03 1.42
N PRO A 29 -18.87 -6.17 0.71
CA PRO A 29 -18.88 -7.44 1.42
C PRO A 29 -17.54 -7.56 2.14
N ALA A 30 -17.58 -7.82 3.45
CA ALA A 30 -16.44 -7.93 4.36
C ALA A 30 -15.23 -8.62 3.71
N ALA A 31 -14.31 -7.80 3.19
CA ALA A 31 -12.98 -8.26 2.88
C ALA A 31 -12.32 -8.58 4.22
N ASN A 32 -11.84 -9.81 4.33
CA ASN A 32 -10.98 -10.27 5.43
C ASN A 32 -9.70 -9.42 5.44
N GLU A 33 -9.76 -8.22 6.02
CA GLU A 33 -8.62 -7.37 6.30
C GLU A 33 -7.96 -7.83 7.61
N GLN A 34 -7.39 -9.02 7.56
CA GLN A 34 -6.40 -9.46 8.55
C GLN A 34 -5.06 -9.60 7.83
N GLY A 35 -4.26 -8.53 7.92
CA GLY A 35 -2.85 -8.52 7.55
C GLY A 35 -2.21 -7.18 7.97
N PRO A 36 -1.03 -7.19 8.61
CA PRO A 36 -0.42 -5.96 9.14
C PRO A 36 -0.07 -5.03 7.99
N GLU A 37 -0.21 -3.72 8.14
CA GLU A 37 0.20 -2.74 7.12
C GLU A 37 1.71 -2.82 6.76
N GLY A 38 2.52 -3.50 7.58
CA GLY A 38 3.88 -3.92 7.21
C GLY A 38 3.93 -4.81 5.95
N GLY A 39 2.89 -5.60 5.72
CA GLY A 39 2.72 -6.45 4.54
C GLY A 39 2.56 -5.67 3.24
N SER A 40 2.03 -4.43 3.26
CA SER A 40 1.90 -3.59 2.07
C SER A 40 3.28 -3.16 1.54
N TRP A 41 4.16 -2.74 2.44
CA TRP A 41 5.53 -2.37 2.11
C TRP A 41 6.39 -3.57 1.71
N GLU A 42 6.32 -4.67 2.46
CA GLU A 42 7.04 -5.91 2.14
C GLU A 42 6.58 -6.50 0.81
N MET A 43 5.28 -6.48 0.53
CA MET A 43 4.73 -6.91 -0.76
C MET A 43 5.19 -5.97 -1.88
N ARG A 44 5.23 -4.66 -1.64
CA ARG A 44 5.77 -3.67 -2.59
C ARG A 44 7.24 -3.96 -2.90
N GLN A 45 8.06 -4.29 -1.90
CA GLN A 45 9.46 -4.67 -2.11
C GLN A 45 9.61 -5.96 -2.92
N LYS A 46 8.65 -6.88 -2.85
CA LYS A 46 8.65 -8.11 -3.66
C LYS A 46 8.18 -7.89 -5.10
N ILE A 47 7.24 -6.97 -5.33
CA ILE A 47 6.67 -6.72 -6.66
C ILE A 47 7.57 -5.80 -7.49
N VAL A 48 8.17 -4.79 -6.88
CA VAL A 48 9.00 -3.79 -7.58
C VAL A 48 10.09 -4.42 -8.47
N PRO A 49 10.90 -5.38 -7.98
CA PRO A 49 11.94 -6.01 -8.80
C PRO A 49 11.38 -6.73 -10.02
N LEU A 50 10.16 -7.30 -9.92
CA LEU A 50 9.51 -7.98 -11.04
C LEU A 50 9.14 -7.03 -12.18
N LEU A 51 8.92 -5.75 -11.88
CA LEU A 51 8.56 -4.76 -12.90
C LEU A 51 9.73 -4.44 -13.83
N GLU A 52 10.96 -4.75 -13.43
CA GLU A 52 12.18 -4.43 -14.18
C GLU A 52 12.74 -5.64 -14.97
N LEU A 53 12.24 -6.84 -14.69
CA LEU A 53 12.68 -8.05 -15.37
C LEU A 53 12.11 -8.13 -16.81
N PRO A 54 12.86 -8.67 -17.78
CA PRO A 54 12.27 -9.09 -19.04
C PRO A 54 11.29 -10.27 -18.83
N ASP A 55 10.42 -10.53 -19.80
CA ASP A 55 9.27 -11.45 -19.63
C ASP A 55 9.67 -12.91 -19.37
N ASP A 56 10.75 -13.36 -20.00
CA ASP A 56 11.38 -14.67 -19.78
C ASP A 56 11.83 -14.81 -18.31
N ARG A 57 12.56 -13.82 -17.79
CA ARG A 57 13.03 -13.80 -16.40
C ARG A 57 11.92 -13.56 -15.39
N LEU A 58 10.89 -12.80 -15.76
CA LEU A 58 9.71 -12.58 -14.93
C LEU A 58 9.04 -13.91 -14.59
N LEU A 59 8.85 -14.77 -15.58
CA LEU A 59 8.19 -16.05 -15.38
C LEU A 59 9.04 -16.97 -14.49
N GLU A 60 10.35 -17.02 -14.71
CA GLU A 60 11.29 -17.77 -13.86
C GLU A 60 11.21 -17.32 -12.39
N GLU A 61 11.19 -16.01 -12.14
CA GLU A 61 11.07 -15.48 -10.77
C GLU A 61 9.71 -15.75 -10.15
N LEU A 62 8.62 -15.58 -10.91
CA LEU A 62 7.27 -15.88 -10.43
C LEU A 62 7.11 -17.37 -10.10
N GLN A 63 7.77 -18.27 -10.82
CA GLN A 63 7.75 -19.70 -10.51
C GLN A 63 8.37 -20.03 -9.15
N LYS A 64 9.27 -19.19 -8.63
CA LYS A 64 9.82 -19.38 -7.27
C LYS A 64 8.80 -19.06 -6.17
N TRP A 65 7.67 -18.41 -6.51
CA TRP A 65 6.68 -17.98 -5.53
C TRP A 65 5.67 -19.09 -5.24
N PRO A 66 5.57 -19.60 -3.99
CA PRO A 66 4.64 -20.68 -3.65
C PRO A 66 3.18 -20.35 -3.96
N ARG A 67 2.80 -19.07 -3.83
CA ARG A 67 1.45 -18.60 -4.15
C ARG A 67 1.17 -18.65 -5.65
N PHE A 68 2.14 -18.30 -6.48
CA PHE A 68 2.01 -18.37 -7.94
C PHE A 68 1.88 -19.81 -8.42
N GLN A 69 2.63 -20.74 -7.81
CA GLN A 69 2.52 -22.17 -8.12
C GLN A 69 1.13 -22.73 -7.85
N LYS A 70 0.47 -22.27 -6.77
CA LYS A 70 -0.90 -22.66 -6.40
C LYS A 70 -1.99 -21.99 -7.24
N MET A 71 -1.67 -20.99 -8.07
CA MET A 71 -2.65 -20.32 -8.92
C MET A 71 -3.03 -21.20 -10.12
N ASN A 72 -4.29 -21.16 -10.49
CA ASN A 72 -4.75 -21.72 -11.77
C ASN A 72 -4.33 -20.83 -12.95
N LEU A 73 -4.50 -21.31 -14.18
CA LEU A 73 -4.08 -20.61 -15.40
C LEU A 73 -4.69 -19.21 -15.53
N GLU A 74 -5.98 -19.07 -15.22
CA GLU A 74 -6.69 -17.79 -15.30
C GLU A 74 -6.14 -16.77 -14.27
N GLN A 75 -5.88 -17.22 -13.04
CA GLN A 75 -5.27 -16.40 -11.99
C GLN A 75 -3.84 -15.97 -12.35
N LYS A 76 -3.04 -16.88 -12.93
CA LYS A 76 -1.69 -16.56 -13.44
C LYS A 76 -1.77 -15.52 -14.55
N GLY A 77 -2.70 -15.68 -15.50
CA GLY A 77 -2.95 -14.72 -16.58
C GLY A 77 -3.29 -13.32 -16.05
N ARG A 78 -4.24 -13.21 -15.11
CA ARG A 78 -4.61 -11.94 -14.47
C ARG A 78 -3.43 -11.27 -13.74
N LEU A 79 -2.56 -12.06 -13.09
CA LEU A 79 -1.38 -11.52 -12.42
C LEU A 79 -0.39 -10.93 -13.44
N LEU A 80 -0.08 -11.68 -14.50
CA LEU A 80 0.82 -11.22 -15.56
C LEU A 80 0.29 -9.97 -16.25
N GLU A 81 -1.01 -9.93 -16.56
CA GLU A 81 -1.66 -8.75 -17.13
C GLU A 81 -1.57 -7.53 -16.20
N ARG A 82 -1.74 -7.74 -14.89
CA ARG A 82 -1.57 -6.68 -13.89
C ARG A 82 -0.12 -6.17 -13.85
N ILE A 83 0.87 -7.06 -13.92
CA ILE A 83 2.29 -6.69 -13.98
C ILE A 83 2.58 -5.88 -15.24
N ALA A 84 2.08 -6.32 -16.41
CA ALA A 84 2.22 -5.58 -17.67
C ALA A 84 1.61 -4.17 -17.59
N ARG A 85 0.39 -4.05 -17.05
CA ARG A 85 -0.24 -2.74 -16.79
C ARG A 85 0.60 -1.85 -15.88
N MET A 86 1.16 -2.41 -14.81
CA MET A 86 2.03 -1.65 -13.91
C MET A 86 3.31 -1.15 -14.59
N ARG A 87 3.90 -1.94 -15.50
CA ARG A 87 5.06 -1.51 -16.29
C ARG A 87 4.74 -0.33 -17.18
N VAL A 88 3.62 -0.39 -17.91
CA VAL A 88 3.14 0.71 -18.77
C VAL A 88 2.92 1.98 -17.95
N GLU A 89 2.28 1.87 -16.78
CA GLU A 89 2.06 3.03 -15.92
C GLU A 89 3.37 3.58 -15.31
N ARG A 90 4.36 2.73 -14.99
CA ARG A 90 5.71 3.20 -14.59
C ARG A 90 6.37 4.03 -15.68
N VAL A 91 6.30 3.57 -16.94
CA VAL A 91 6.85 4.31 -18.08
C VAL A 91 6.16 5.67 -18.19
N ARG A 92 4.83 5.69 -18.24
CA ARG A 92 4.05 6.93 -18.35
C ARG A 92 4.29 7.89 -17.20
N ALA A 93 4.39 7.39 -15.97
CA ALA A 93 4.65 8.22 -14.79
C ALA A 93 6.03 8.87 -14.83
N ALA A 94 7.07 8.13 -15.24
CA ALA A 94 8.40 8.69 -15.43
C ALA A 94 8.40 9.75 -16.57
N GLU A 95 7.69 9.51 -17.68
CA GLU A 95 7.57 10.50 -18.75
C GLU A 95 6.83 11.77 -18.30
N ARG A 96 5.74 11.63 -17.54
CA ARG A 96 5.05 12.79 -16.94
C ARG A 96 5.98 13.59 -16.03
N GLU A 97 6.83 12.91 -15.28
CA GLU A 97 7.80 13.57 -14.41
C GLU A 97 8.88 14.30 -15.21
N ALA A 98 9.42 13.69 -16.26
CA ALA A 98 10.39 14.35 -17.14
C ALA A 98 9.81 15.65 -17.71
N LYS A 99 8.53 15.62 -18.16
CA LYS A 99 7.81 16.80 -18.62
C LYS A 99 7.62 17.84 -17.52
N ARG A 100 7.23 17.41 -16.30
CA ARG A 100 7.07 18.30 -15.14
C ARG A 100 8.37 19.02 -14.79
N LEU A 101 9.51 18.38 -15.02
CA LEU A 101 10.85 18.94 -14.82
C LEU A 101 11.34 19.80 -16.00
N GLY A 102 10.55 19.95 -17.07
CA GLY A 102 10.93 20.71 -18.26
C GLY A 102 11.99 20.02 -19.12
N LEU A 103 12.18 18.71 -18.98
CA LEU A 103 13.20 17.97 -19.70
C LEU A 103 12.69 17.56 -21.09
N THR A 104 13.48 17.86 -22.11
CA THR A 104 13.32 17.29 -23.46
C THR A 104 14.37 16.21 -23.65
N LEU A 105 13.94 14.95 -23.72
CA LEU A 105 14.84 13.80 -23.75
C LEU A 105 14.75 13.07 -25.09
N SER A 106 15.91 12.76 -25.68
CA SER A 106 16.04 11.79 -26.78
C SER A 106 15.65 10.37 -26.33
N GLU A 107 15.50 9.44 -27.27
CA GLU A 107 15.06 8.07 -26.97
C GLU A 107 16.01 7.34 -25.99
N ASP A 108 17.32 7.43 -26.23
CA ASP A 108 18.33 6.85 -25.33
C ASP A 108 18.30 7.49 -23.93
N GLN A 109 18.11 8.81 -23.88
CA GLN A 109 17.99 9.55 -22.62
C GLN A 109 16.71 9.22 -21.87
N ARG A 110 15.61 8.90 -22.55
CA ARG A 110 14.35 8.48 -21.91
C ARG A 110 14.53 7.18 -21.16
N ALA A 111 15.12 6.16 -21.79
CA ALA A 111 15.35 4.88 -21.13
C ALA A 111 16.27 5.03 -19.91
N ALA A 112 17.34 5.84 -20.03
CA ALA A 112 18.23 6.13 -18.90
C ALA A 112 17.52 6.90 -17.78
N PHE A 113 16.75 7.93 -18.11
CA PHE A 113 15.98 8.72 -17.15
C PHE A 113 14.96 7.85 -16.40
N GLN A 114 14.20 7.01 -17.10
CA GLN A 114 13.20 6.14 -16.49
C GLN A 114 13.82 5.21 -15.44
N ARG A 115 14.94 4.55 -15.78
CA ARG A 115 15.66 3.68 -14.82
C ARG A 115 16.13 4.46 -13.60
N GLN A 116 16.81 5.59 -13.81
CA GLN A 116 17.35 6.39 -12.71
C GLN A 116 16.26 7.00 -11.83
N TYR A 117 15.17 7.48 -12.43
CA TYR A 117 14.03 8.04 -11.72
C TYR A 117 13.45 7.04 -10.73
N TRP A 118 13.16 5.81 -11.22
CA TRP A 118 12.58 4.78 -10.38
C TRP A 118 13.53 4.26 -9.30
N GLN A 119 14.80 4.05 -9.64
CA GLN A 119 15.82 3.64 -8.68
C GLN A 119 15.93 4.64 -7.51
N ARG A 120 16.06 5.94 -7.81
CA ARG A 120 16.16 6.99 -6.79
C ARG A 120 14.87 7.13 -5.98
N ARG A 121 13.71 7.02 -6.63
CA ARG A 121 12.42 7.08 -5.94
C ARG A 121 12.26 5.91 -4.97
N GLU A 122 12.74 4.73 -5.31
CA GLU A 122 12.67 3.56 -4.42
C GLU A 122 13.66 3.62 -3.27
N GLU A 123 14.87 4.14 -3.51
CA GLU A 123 15.81 4.46 -2.44
C GLU A 123 15.22 5.47 -1.46
N MET A 124 14.62 6.55 -1.95
CA MET A 124 13.97 7.56 -1.12
C MET A 124 12.83 6.97 -0.29
N ILE A 125 11.97 6.12 -0.88
CA ILE A 125 10.89 5.50 -0.11
C ILE A 125 11.45 4.52 0.92
N ARG A 126 12.54 3.78 0.61
CA ARG A 126 13.22 2.92 1.59
C ARG A 126 13.78 3.71 2.76
N GLN A 127 14.38 4.86 2.50
CA GLN A 127 14.89 5.77 3.54
C GLN A 127 13.75 6.31 4.39
N LEU A 128 12.71 6.87 3.78
CA LEU A 128 11.52 7.37 4.48
C LEU A 128 10.88 6.28 5.34
N TRP A 129 10.81 5.04 4.84
CA TRP A 129 10.26 3.93 5.60
C TRP A 129 11.07 3.65 6.86
N LYS A 130 12.41 3.61 6.76
CA LYS A 130 13.30 3.40 7.91
C LYS A 130 13.18 4.53 8.93
N GLU A 131 13.20 5.77 8.47
CA GLU A 131 13.13 6.96 9.34
C GLU A 131 11.81 7.04 10.11
N THR A 132 10.70 6.63 9.48
CA THR A 132 9.37 6.73 10.07
C THR A 132 8.92 5.47 10.81
N GLU A 133 9.74 4.41 10.83
CA GLU A 133 9.35 3.10 11.39
C GLU A 133 8.95 3.18 12.86
N GLY A 134 9.78 3.83 13.69
CA GLY A 134 9.51 3.97 15.12
C GLY A 134 8.22 4.73 15.39
N ARG A 135 7.99 5.83 14.66
CA ARG A 135 6.76 6.64 14.79
C ARG A 135 5.52 5.86 14.34
N ARG A 136 5.60 5.10 13.25
CA ARG A 136 4.49 4.24 12.80
C ARG A 136 4.13 3.18 13.85
N LYS A 137 5.13 2.53 14.46
CA LYS A 137 4.91 1.52 15.52
C LYS A 137 4.24 2.13 16.75
N ALA A 138 4.74 3.28 17.22
CA ALA A 138 4.16 3.96 18.38
C ALA A 138 2.70 4.37 18.16
N LEU A 139 2.38 4.97 16.99
CA LEU A 139 1.00 5.34 16.65
C LEU A 139 0.09 4.10 16.56
N ARG A 140 0.62 2.98 16.07
CA ARG A 140 -0.14 1.73 15.99
C ARG A 140 -0.48 1.18 17.38
N GLU A 141 0.50 1.14 18.28
CA GLU A 141 0.27 0.69 19.66
C GLU A 141 -0.71 1.60 20.40
N GLN A 142 -0.64 2.91 20.17
CA GLN A 142 -1.59 3.86 20.72
C GLN A 142 -3.01 3.56 20.22
N LEU A 143 -3.19 3.40 18.90
CA LEU A 143 -4.49 3.04 18.32
C LEU A 143 -5.02 1.71 18.89
N ASP A 144 -4.17 0.69 18.98
CA ASP A 144 -4.58 -0.62 19.51
C ASP A 144 -5.00 -0.52 21.00
N LYS A 145 -4.38 0.36 21.79
CA LYS A 145 -4.80 0.64 23.18
C LYS A 145 -6.13 1.37 23.22
N GLU A 146 -6.30 2.43 22.44
CA GLU A 146 -7.53 3.22 22.35
C GLU A 146 -8.73 2.32 21.98
N LEU A 147 -8.58 1.50 20.93
CA LEU A 147 -9.61 0.56 20.50
C LEU A 147 -9.90 -0.51 21.57
N LYS A 148 -8.88 -1.04 22.25
CA LYS A 148 -9.10 -1.99 23.35
C LYS A 148 -9.91 -1.36 24.47
N THR A 149 -9.61 -0.13 24.86
CA THR A 149 -10.35 0.57 25.91
C THR A 149 -11.79 0.86 25.48
N GLU A 150 -11.99 1.40 24.28
CA GLU A 150 -13.32 1.75 23.77
C GLU A 150 -14.26 0.54 23.73
N PHE A 151 -13.75 -0.61 23.25
CA PHE A 151 -14.59 -1.79 23.04
C PHE A 151 -14.56 -2.79 24.22
N ALA A 152 -13.62 -2.70 25.17
CA ALA A 152 -13.69 -3.47 26.42
C ALA A 152 -14.80 -2.95 27.34
N THR A 153 -14.92 -1.62 27.48
CA THR A 153 -15.93 -0.98 28.33
C THR A 153 -17.36 -1.28 27.86
N LYS A 154 -17.55 -1.50 26.56
CA LYS A 154 -18.85 -1.85 25.95
C LYS A 154 -19.32 -3.27 26.32
N ARG A 155 -18.40 -4.16 26.69
CA ARG A 155 -18.73 -5.55 27.10
C ARG A 155 -19.29 -5.61 28.52
N GLU A 156 -18.84 -4.72 29.39
CA GLU A 156 -19.27 -4.65 30.80
C GLU A 156 -20.65 -3.98 30.96
N GLN A 157 -20.98 -3.03 30.08
CA GLN A 157 -22.31 -2.41 30.06
C GLN A 157 -23.41 -3.36 29.55
N GLY A 158 -23.09 -4.24 28.60
CA GLY A 158 -24.04 -5.25 28.09
C GLY A 158 -24.28 -6.44 29.03
N SER A 159 -23.35 -6.75 29.94
CA SER A 159 -23.53 -7.84 30.93
C SER A 159 -24.29 -7.41 32.18
N THR A 160 -24.36 -6.12 32.47
CA THR A 160 -25.00 -5.61 33.69
C THR A 160 -26.53 -5.50 33.52
N GLU A 161 -27.02 -5.21 32.30
CA GLU A 161 -28.46 -5.20 32.02
C GLU A 161 -29.07 -6.60 31.88
N ALA A 162 -28.30 -7.61 31.43
CA ALA A 162 -28.81 -8.97 31.27
C ALA A 162 -29.03 -9.72 32.60
N ASN A 163 -28.36 -9.31 33.68
CA ASN A 163 -28.44 -10.00 34.99
C ASN A 163 -29.45 -9.36 35.96
N ALA A 164 -29.96 -8.15 35.66
CA ALA A 164 -30.96 -7.48 36.47
C ALA A 164 -32.41 -7.98 36.22
N GLY A 165 -32.64 -8.79 35.17
CA GLY A 165 -33.97 -9.29 34.81
C GLY A 165 -34.36 -10.66 35.38
N ALA A 166 -33.45 -11.40 36.02
CA ALA A 166 -33.70 -12.80 36.42
C ALA A 166 -33.96 -13.01 37.92
N GLY A 167 -33.96 -11.95 38.74
CA GLY A 167 -33.90 -12.05 40.21
C GLY A 167 -35.16 -11.72 41.00
N ALA A 168 -36.32 -11.53 40.36
CA ALA A 168 -37.54 -11.12 41.07
C ALA A 168 -38.71 -12.07 40.81
N LEU A 169 -38.63 -13.28 41.35
CA LEU A 169 -39.81 -14.12 41.63
C LEU A 169 -39.44 -15.20 42.64
N ARG A 170 -39.68 -14.92 43.93
CA ARG A 170 -40.17 -15.84 44.97
C ARG A 170 -40.17 -15.17 46.36
N PRO A 171 -40.95 -15.66 47.33
CA PRO A 171 -42.06 -16.62 47.27
C PRO A 171 -43.44 -15.97 47.48
#